data_AF-A0A8S3Q9K1-F1
#
_entry.id   AF-A0A8S3Q9K1-F1
#
_cell.length_a   1.000
_cell.length_b   1.000
_cell.length_c   1.000
_cell.angle_alpha   90.00
_cell.angle_beta   90.00
_cell.angle_gamma   90.00
#
_symmetry.space_group_name_H-M   'P 1'
#
loop_
_entity.id
_entity.type
_entity.pdbx_description
1 polymer ?
#
loop_
_entity_poly.entity_id
_entity_poly.type
_entity_poly.pdbx_seq_one_letter_code
_entity_poly.pdbx_strand_id
1 'polypeptide(L)'
;MVLFQKCEKSNKEAEDHKLNYNRGLLWRGLNDRIRRTAVRNGDGPAMIRFWKLDLVQFHITHHPKYFILAHRLIAGVNGFLPTKLREDIIWNRTVNYTGGRGSNLEMDLVNEFLNKDFINSLHMTGKMTDETIDRHGKIVGGLKTEINSIYDTMTGQRTWHAVGGCNRRRTDVIKLISHLQKEDLFNYHGGRTYKSFKKFTLKSCNSIGSMLTKIERLSKKLDRRKRIL
;
A
#
# COMPACT_ATOMS: atom_id res chain seq x y z
N MET A 1 -6.93 13.59 8.19
CA MET A 1 -6.56 13.91 9.59
C MET A 1 -5.10 13.51 9.78
N VAL A 2 -4.17 14.42 9.52
CA VAL A 2 -2.77 14.26 9.91
C VAL A 2 -2.73 14.63 11.39
N LEU A 3 -2.37 13.68 12.26
CA LEU A 3 -2.16 13.96 13.67
C LEU A 3 -0.92 14.85 13.80
N PHE A 4 -1.12 16.16 13.65
CA PHE A 4 -0.18 17.16 14.15
C PHE A 4 -0.31 17.18 15.66
N GLN A 5 0.39 16.27 16.33
CA GLN A 5 0.61 16.40 17.74
C GLN A 5 1.50 17.63 17.92
N LYS A 6 0.99 18.67 18.60
CA LYS A 6 1.80 19.77 19.10
C LYS A 6 3.02 19.17 19.77
N CYS A 7 4.20 19.61 19.37
CA CYS A 7 5.46 19.24 20.00
C CYS A 7 5.52 19.95 21.36
N GLU A 8 4.75 19.47 22.33
CA GLU A 8 4.98 19.82 23.72
C GLU A 8 6.30 19.17 24.13
N LYS A 9 7.23 19.98 24.63
CA LYS A 9 8.51 19.53 25.14
C LYS A 9 8.26 18.64 26.37
N SER A 10 8.03 17.34 26.16
CA SER A 10 7.88 16.39 27.26
C SER A 10 9.25 16.05 27.83
N ASN A 11 9.38 16.17 29.14
CA ASN A 11 10.53 15.71 29.91
C ASN A 11 10.85 14.24 29.54
N LYS A 12 12.07 13.93 29.09
CA LYS A 12 12.42 12.61 28.52
C LYS A 12 12.25 11.43 29.50
N GLU A 13 12.18 11.71 30.80
CA GLU A 13 11.97 10.70 31.85
C GLU A 13 10.48 10.42 32.11
N ALA A 14 9.58 11.27 31.63
CA ALA A 14 8.14 11.10 31.78
C ALA A 14 7.48 10.43 30.56
N GLU A 15 8.20 10.20 29.46
CA GLU A 15 7.59 9.75 28.21
C GLU A 15 7.01 8.32 28.30
N ASP A 16 5.77 8.15 27.83
CA ASP A 16 5.09 6.85 27.79
C ASP A 16 5.39 6.13 26.46
N HIS A 17 6.46 5.34 26.46
CA HIS A 17 6.88 4.59 25.28
C HIS A 17 5.90 3.47 24.90
N LYS A 18 5.15 2.90 25.86
CA LYS A 18 4.08 1.93 25.56
C LYS A 18 2.95 2.62 24.79
N LEU A 19 2.46 3.76 25.26
CA LEU A 19 1.41 4.51 24.58
C LEU A 19 1.83 4.94 23.17
N ASN A 20 3.05 5.46 23.02
CA ASN A 20 3.59 5.86 21.72
C ASN A 20 3.63 4.69 20.73
N TYR A 21 4.05 3.51 21.19
CA TYR A 21 4.03 2.30 20.37
C TYR A 21 2.62 1.92 19.92
N ASN A 22 1.66 1.89 20.85
CA ASN A 22 0.28 1.51 20.52
C ASN A 22 -0.38 2.52 19.57
N ARG A 23 -0.14 3.82 19.76
CA ARG A 23 -0.58 4.86 18.81
C ARG A 23 0.01 4.65 17.42
N GLY A 24 1.31 4.36 17.34
CA GLY A 24 1.98 4.05 16.09
C GLY A 24 1.44 2.79 15.41
N LEU A 25 1.21 1.72 16.17
CA LEU A 25 0.66 0.46 15.69
C LEU A 25 -0.77 0.64 15.17
N LEU A 26 -1.63 1.29 15.96
CA LEU A 26 -3.02 1.58 15.59
C LEU A 26 -3.06 2.43 14.32
N TRP A 27 -2.25 3.50 14.27
CA TRP A 27 -2.21 4.36 13.10
C TRP A 27 -1.78 3.57 11.86
N ARG A 28 -0.68 2.80 11.95
CA ARG A 28 -0.20 1.99 10.81
C ARG A 28 -1.23 0.96 10.35
N GLY A 29 -1.88 0.27 11.30
CA GLY A 29 -2.92 -0.73 11.00
C GLY A 29 -4.16 -0.13 10.35
N LEU A 30 -4.66 1.00 10.85
CA LEU A 30 -5.79 1.71 10.26
C LEU A 30 -5.45 2.28 8.87
N ASN A 31 -4.25 2.86 8.72
CA ASN A 31 -3.77 3.37 7.43
C ASN A 31 -3.72 2.26 6.37
N ASP A 32 -3.15 1.11 6.72
CA ASP A 32 -3.10 -0.06 5.82
C ASP A 32 -4.51 -0.56 5.46
N ARG A 33 -5.41 -0.67 6.45
CA ARG A 33 -6.79 -1.11 6.21
C ARG A 33 -7.55 -0.17 5.27
N ILE A 34 -7.43 1.14 5.45
CA ILE A 34 -8.10 2.13 4.59
C ILE A 34 -7.51 2.09 3.18
N ARG A 35 -6.18 1.96 3.03
CA ARG A 35 -5.52 1.82 1.72
C ARG A 35 -6.00 0.59 0.97
N ARG A 36 -6.02 -0.57 1.63
CA ARG A 36 -6.57 -1.81 1.06
C ARG A 36 -8.02 -1.63 0.64
N THR A 37 -8.83 -0.95 1.47
CA THR A 37 -10.24 -0.68 1.15
C THR A 37 -10.38 0.20 -0.09
N ALA A 38 -9.54 1.25 -0.23
CA ALA A 38 -9.54 2.10 -1.42
C ALA A 38 -9.16 1.31 -2.68
N VAL A 39 -8.13 0.44 -2.61
CA VAL A 39 -7.77 -0.45 -3.71
C VAL A 39 -8.94 -1.37 -4.06
N ARG A 40 -9.52 -2.08 -3.08
CA ARG A 40 -10.64 -3.00 -3.30
C ARG A 40 -11.86 -2.31 -3.92
N ASN A 41 -12.10 -1.05 -3.60
CA ASN A 41 -13.20 -0.25 -4.15
C ASN A 41 -12.83 0.50 -5.44
N GLY A 42 -11.57 0.48 -5.88
CA GLY A 42 -11.12 1.26 -7.05
C GLY A 42 -11.18 2.78 -6.83
N ASP A 43 -11.02 3.26 -5.59
CA ASP A 43 -11.07 4.69 -5.26
C ASP A 43 -9.73 5.38 -5.57
N GLY A 44 -9.53 5.71 -6.85
CA GLY A 44 -8.36 6.43 -7.35
C GLY A 44 -8.06 7.74 -6.59
N PRO A 45 -9.06 8.64 -6.38
CA PRO A 45 -8.86 9.86 -5.61
C PRO A 45 -8.37 9.62 -4.18
N ALA A 46 -8.89 8.61 -3.46
CA ALA A 46 -8.36 8.23 -2.15
C ALA A 46 -6.92 7.75 -2.23
N MET A 47 -6.59 6.92 -3.22
CA MET A 47 -5.22 6.46 -3.45
C MET A 47 -4.26 7.64 -3.64
N ILE A 48 -4.62 8.65 -4.44
CA ILE A 48 -3.81 9.88 -4.60
C ILE A 48 -3.65 10.66 -3.29
N ARG A 49 -4.67 10.71 -2.43
CA ARG A 49 -4.53 11.35 -1.10
C ARG A 49 -3.50 10.63 -0.23
N PHE A 50 -3.41 9.30 -0.30
CA PHE A 50 -2.41 8.55 0.45
C PHE A 50 -0.98 8.86 0.00
N TRP A 51 -0.76 9.12 -1.29
CA TRP A 51 0.55 9.57 -1.78
C TRP A 51 1.02 10.89 -1.17
N LYS A 52 0.11 11.78 -0.73
CA LYS A 52 0.47 12.99 0.03
C LYS A 52 1.05 12.65 1.40
N LEU A 53 0.48 11.64 2.07
CA LEU A 53 1.00 11.14 3.35
C LEU A 53 2.35 10.43 3.14
N ASP A 54 2.46 9.63 2.08
CA ASP A 54 3.69 8.90 1.76
C ASP A 54 4.84 9.84 1.41
N LEU A 55 4.57 10.97 0.77
CA LEU A 55 5.58 11.98 0.48
C LEU A 55 6.27 12.47 1.76
N VAL A 56 5.51 12.72 2.82
CA VAL A 56 6.06 13.10 4.13
C VAL A 56 6.88 11.95 4.71
N GLN A 57 6.35 10.72 4.64
CA GLN A 57 7.03 9.54 5.15
C GLN A 57 8.37 9.29 4.44
N PHE A 58 8.42 9.40 3.12
CA PHE A 58 9.64 9.22 2.32
C PHE A 58 10.71 10.27 2.62
N HIS A 59 10.30 11.47 3.04
CA HIS A 59 11.24 12.49 3.52
C HIS A 59 11.84 12.09 4.87
N ILE A 60 10.99 11.68 5.83
CA ILE A 60 11.42 11.25 7.17
C ILE A 60 12.33 10.02 7.13
N THR A 61 12.04 9.06 6.25
CA THR A 61 12.82 7.81 6.13
C THR A 61 13.98 7.90 5.14
N HIS A 62 14.28 9.09 4.61
CA HIS A 62 15.38 9.31 3.66
C HIS A 62 15.31 8.43 2.40
N HIS A 63 14.13 8.35 1.77
CA HIS A 63 13.95 7.68 0.48
C HIS A 63 13.78 8.69 -0.66
N PRO A 64 14.89 9.27 -1.18
CA PRO A 64 14.81 10.37 -2.15
C PRO A 64 14.17 9.96 -3.48
N LYS A 65 14.37 8.71 -3.93
CA LYS A 65 13.76 8.17 -5.15
C LYS A 65 12.23 8.19 -5.06
N TYR A 66 11.67 7.59 -4.00
CA TYR A 66 10.23 7.55 -3.78
C TYR A 66 9.64 8.93 -3.51
N PHE A 67 10.38 9.82 -2.84
CA PHE A 67 9.98 11.21 -2.66
C PHE A 67 9.80 11.95 -3.99
N ILE A 68 10.75 11.80 -4.92
CA ILE A 68 10.67 12.44 -6.24
C ILE A 68 9.51 11.86 -7.05
N LEU A 69 9.28 10.54 -6.98
CA LEU A 69 8.16 9.89 -7.66
C LEU A 69 6.81 10.38 -7.12
N ALA A 70 6.65 10.43 -5.79
CA ALA A 70 5.45 10.95 -5.15
C ALA A 70 5.20 12.41 -5.53
N HIS A 71 6.23 13.26 -5.53
CA HIS A 71 6.14 14.65 -5.97
C HIS A 71 5.66 14.77 -7.41
N ARG A 72 6.26 14.01 -8.34
CA ARG A 72 5.86 14.02 -9.76
C ARG A 72 4.43 13.55 -9.96
N LEU A 73 4.02 12.50 -9.24
CA LEU A 73 2.66 12.00 -9.31
C LEU A 73 1.65 13.06 -8.84
N ILE A 74 1.90 13.66 -7.67
CA ILE A 74 1.01 14.69 -7.12
C ILE A 74 0.99 15.91 -8.05
N ALA A 75 2.14 16.41 -8.50
CA ALA A 75 2.21 17.53 -9.43
C ALA A 75 1.49 17.21 -10.75
N GLY A 76 1.68 16.00 -11.28
CA GLY A 76 1.01 15.46 -12.46
C GLY A 76 -0.51 15.57 -12.34
N VAL A 77 -1.05 15.03 -11.25
CA VAL A 77 -2.48 15.01 -11.00
C VAL A 77 -3.06 16.41 -10.74
N ASN A 78 -2.30 17.33 -10.13
CA ASN A 78 -2.78 18.67 -9.77
C ASN A 78 -2.60 19.72 -10.88
N GLY A 79 -2.31 19.32 -12.13
CA GLY A 79 -2.34 20.22 -13.29
C GLY A 79 -1.06 20.27 -14.13
N PHE A 80 -0.04 19.50 -13.79
CA PHE A 80 1.13 19.38 -14.67
C PHE A 80 0.83 18.56 -15.93
N LEU A 81 -0.03 17.54 -15.84
CA LEU A 81 -0.41 16.70 -16.97
C LEU A 81 -1.73 17.17 -17.64
N PRO A 82 -1.91 16.91 -18.95
CA PRO A 82 -3.19 17.06 -19.62
C PRO A 82 -4.30 16.28 -18.92
N THR A 83 -5.53 16.78 -19.01
CA THR A 83 -6.72 16.22 -18.35
C THR A 83 -6.88 14.72 -18.57
N LYS A 84 -6.73 14.25 -19.82
CA LYS A 84 -6.87 12.83 -20.16
C LYS A 84 -5.86 11.95 -19.40
N LEU A 85 -4.57 12.30 -19.47
CA LEU A 85 -3.51 11.58 -18.77
C LEU A 85 -3.67 11.63 -17.25
N ARG A 86 -4.21 12.74 -16.72
CA ARG A 86 -4.54 12.83 -15.30
C ARG A 86 -5.60 11.80 -14.91
N GLU A 87 -6.71 11.73 -15.65
CA GLU A 87 -7.78 10.76 -15.37
C GLU A 87 -7.24 9.33 -15.49
N ASP A 88 -6.46 9.03 -16.54
CA ASP A 88 -5.83 7.72 -16.71
C ASP A 88 -4.95 7.37 -15.49
N ILE A 89 -4.11 8.29 -14.99
CA ILE A 89 -3.26 8.02 -13.82
C ILE A 89 -4.05 7.84 -12.52
N ILE A 90 -5.23 8.46 -12.40
CA ILE A 90 -6.08 8.32 -11.21
C ILE A 90 -6.77 6.96 -11.23
N TRP A 91 -7.38 6.60 -12.35
CA TRP A 91 -8.28 5.44 -12.45
C TRP A 91 -7.56 4.15 -12.89
N ASN A 92 -6.50 4.25 -13.70
CA ASN A 92 -5.69 3.12 -14.17
C ASN A 92 -4.68 2.66 -13.10
N ARG A 93 -5.18 2.40 -11.88
CA ARG A 93 -4.37 1.95 -10.72
C ARG A 93 -4.79 0.59 -10.19
N THR A 94 -6.00 0.16 -10.51
CA THR A 94 -6.57 -1.09 -10.02
C THR A 94 -7.18 -1.88 -11.16
N VAL A 95 -7.15 -3.20 -11.05
CA VAL A 95 -7.74 -4.12 -12.01
C VAL A 95 -8.70 -5.05 -11.28
N ASN A 96 -9.91 -5.20 -11.79
CA ASN A 96 -10.88 -6.16 -11.27
C ASN A 96 -10.68 -7.51 -11.97
N TYR A 97 -9.64 -8.24 -11.58
CA TYR A 97 -9.25 -9.48 -12.25
C TYR A 97 -10.30 -10.59 -12.16
N THR A 98 -10.90 -10.80 -10.97
CA THR A 98 -11.88 -11.87 -10.74
C THR A 98 -13.32 -11.47 -11.02
N GLY A 99 -13.58 -10.19 -11.32
CA GLY A 99 -14.92 -9.62 -11.30
C GLY A 99 -15.50 -9.48 -9.89
N GLY A 100 -16.66 -8.83 -9.79
CA GLY A 100 -17.39 -8.62 -8.53
C GLY A 100 -17.09 -7.30 -7.81
N ARG A 101 -17.82 -7.05 -6.72
CA ARG A 101 -17.66 -5.84 -5.89
C ARG A 101 -16.57 -6.05 -4.84
N GLY A 102 -15.67 -5.08 -4.69
CA GLY A 102 -14.63 -5.14 -3.65
C GLY A 102 -13.48 -6.10 -3.95
N SER A 103 -13.38 -6.57 -5.19
CA SER A 103 -12.41 -7.57 -5.64
C SER A 103 -11.28 -6.97 -6.47
N ASN A 104 -11.25 -5.65 -6.66
CA ASN A 104 -10.14 -4.97 -7.30
C ASN A 104 -8.80 -5.30 -6.64
N LEU A 105 -7.76 -5.39 -7.45
CA LEU A 105 -6.37 -5.58 -7.07
C LEU A 105 -5.55 -4.41 -7.59
N GLU A 106 -4.38 -4.18 -7.00
CA GLU A 106 -3.43 -3.20 -7.53
C GLU A 106 -2.96 -3.65 -8.92
N MET A 107 -2.96 -2.74 -9.88
CA MET A 107 -2.62 -3.05 -11.27
C MET A 107 -1.20 -3.59 -11.41
N ASP A 108 -0.26 -3.03 -10.66
CA ASP A 108 1.14 -3.47 -10.63
C ASP A 108 1.26 -4.92 -10.15
N LEU A 109 0.51 -5.27 -9.10
CA LEU A 109 0.45 -6.63 -8.56
C LEU A 109 -0.15 -7.62 -9.58
N VAL A 110 -1.20 -7.22 -10.31
CA VAL A 110 -1.79 -8.06 -11.35
C VAL A 110 -0.80 -8.24 -12.51
N ASN A 111 -0.11 -7.18 -12.93
CA ASN A 111 0.91 -7.28 -13.96
C ASN A 111 2.07 -8.18 -13.54
N GLU A 112 2.51 -8.11 -12.28
CA GLU A 112 3.53 -9.03 -11.75
C GLU A 112 3.07 -10.48 -11.81
N PHE A 113 1.84 -10.76 -11.38
CA PHE A 113 1.25 -12.10 -11.47
C PHE A 113 1.20 -12.61 -12.92
N LEU A 114 0.71 -11.79 -13.85
CA LEU A 114 0.61 -12.16 -15.27
C LEU A 114 1.99 -12.37 -15.90
N ASN A 115 2.95 -11.50 -15.61
CA ASN A 115 4.32 -11.64 -16.11
C ASN A 115 4.99 -12.91 -15.59
N LYS A 116 4.82 -13.21 -14.30
CA LYS A 116 5.34 -14.44 -13.69
C LYS A 116 4.71 -15.67 -14.32
N ASP A 117 3.39 -15.65 -14.51
CA ASP A 117 2.67 -16.74 -15.15
C ASP A 117 3.11 -16.96 -16.60
N PHE A 118 3.32 -15.87 -17.34
CA PHE A 118 3.85 -15.90 -18.70
C PHE A 118 5.23 -16.54 -18.75
N ILE A 119 6.17 -16.05 -17.95
CA ILE A 119 7.55 -16.56 -17.91
C ILE A 119 7.56 -18.05 -17.52
N ASN A 120 6.79 -18.43 -16.50
CA ASN A 120 6.70 -19.83 -16.09
C ASN A 120 6.16 -20.72 -17.21
N SER A 121 5.13 -20.26 -17.92
CA SER A 121 4.55 -21.02 -19.04
C SER A 121 5.55 -21.17 -20.18
N LEU A 122 6.35 -20.14 -20.47
CA LEU A 122 7.40 -20.20 -21.47
C LEU A 122 8.52 -21.17 -21.09
N HIS A 123 8.92 -21.23 -19.81
CA HIS A 123 9.94 -22.16 -19.34
C HIS A 123 9.54 -23.64 -19.48
N MET A 124 8.24 -23.94 -19.55
CA MET A 124 7.74 -25.29 -19.83
C MET A 124 7.93 -25.69 -21.30
N THR A 125 8.27 -24.75 -22.18
CA THR A 125 8.47 -25.01 -23.61
C THR A 125 9.95 -25.13 -23.94
N GLY A 126 10.32 -26.18 -24.67
CA GLY A 126 11.71 -26.43 -25.06
C GLY A 126 12.24 -25.51 -26.16
N LYS A 127 11.37 -24.87 -26.97
CA LYS A 127 11.76 -23.98 -28.07
C LYS A 127 11.00 -22.65 -28.01
N MET A 128 11.74 -21.56 -27.80
CA MET A 128 11.22 -20.20 -27.89
C MET A 128 11.22 -19.74 -29.35
N THR A 129 10.04 -19.76 -29.98
CA THR A 129 9.78 -19.08 -31.25
C THR A 129 8.75 -17.98 -31.05
N ASP A 130 8.64 -17.05 -32.00
CA ASP A 130 7.67 -15.95 -31.92
C ASP A 130 6.22 -16.47 -31.82
N GLU A 131 5.91 -17.60 -32.48
CA GLU A 131 4.58 -18.22 -32.38
C GLU A 131 4.33 -18.81 -30.98
N THR A 132 5.35 -19.40 -30.36
CA THR A 132 5.26 -19.89 -28.97
C THR A 132 5.05 -18.70 -28.03
N ILE A 133 5.81 -17.61 -28.21
CA ILE A 133 5.69 -16.41 -27.39
C ILE A 133 4.27 -15.82 -27.49
N ASP A 134 3.75 -15.66 -28.71
CA ASP A 134 2.39 -15.15 -28.95
C ASP A 134 1.31 -16.05 -28.33
N ARG A 135 1.45 -17.38 -28.49
CA ARG A 135 0.52 -18.36 -27.91
C ARG A 135 0.50 -18.27 -26.38
N HIS A 136 1.67 -18.25 -25.75
CA HIS A 136 1.79 -18.17 -24.30
C HIS A 136 1.29 -16.81 -23.77
N GLY A 137 1.51 -15.72 -24.52
CA GLY A 137 0.97 -14.41 -24.18
C GLY A 137 -0.57 -14.39 -24.15
N LYS A 138 -1.22 -15.11 -25.08
CA LYS A 138 -2.68 -15.23 -25.15
C LYS A 138 -3.29 -16.14 -24.07
N ILE A 139 -2.54 -17.16 -23.62
CA ILE A 139 -3.03 -18.13 -22.62
C ILE A 139 -3.04 -17.54 -21.20
N VAL A 140 -2.11 -16.63 -20.89
CA VAL A 140 -1.93 -16.07 -19.55
C VAL A 140 -3.17 -15.30 -19.05
N GLY A 141 -3.46 -15.40 -17.76
CA GLY A 141 -4.59 -14.72 -17.12
C GLY A 141 -5.83 -15.60 -16.99
N GLY A 142 -6.99 -15.06 -17.38
CA GLY A 142 -8.29 -15.72 -17.20
C GLY A 142 -8.37 -17.06 -17.93
N LEU A 143 -7.86 -17.12 -19.17
CA LEU A 143 -7.91 -18.32 -20.01
C LEU A 143 -7.14 -19.51 -19.40
N LYS A 144 -5.93 -19.28 -18.87
CA LYS A 144 -5.18 -20.30 -18.11
C LYS A 144 -5.99 -20.86 -16.93
N THR A 145 -6.69 -19.98 -16.21
CA THR A 145 -7.48 -20.36 -15.03
C THR A 145 -8.63 -21.27 -15.43
N GLU A 146 -9.32 -20.95 -16.51
CA GLU A 146 -10.41 -21.77 -17.08
C GLU A 146 -9.90 -23.12 -17.59
N ILE A 147 -8.78 -23.12 -18.34
CA ILE A 147 -8.16 -24.36 -18.85
C ILE A 147 -7.78 -25.28 -17.68
N ASN A 148 -7.14 -24.74 -16.64
CA ASN A 148 -6.80 -25.51 -15.45
C ASN A 148 -8.05 -26.03 -14.74
N SER A 149 -9.10 -25.23 -14.59
CA SER A 149 -10.36 -25.67 -13.99
C SER A 149 -11.01 -26.82 -14.77
N ILE A 150 -10.96 -26.78 -16.10
CA ILE A 150 -11.43 -27.87 -16.96
C ILE A 150 -10.58 -29.11 -16.73
N TYR A 151 -9.26 -28.97 -16.73
CA TYR A 151 -8.31 -30.08 -16.52
C TYR A 151 -8.48 -30.74 -15.15
N ASP A 152 -8.60 -29.95 -14.07
CA ASP A 152 -8.81 -30.45 -12.71
C ASP A 152 -10.16 -31.19 -12.58
N THR A 153 -11.18 -30.72 -13.30
CA THR A 153 -12.49 -31.39 -13.37
C THR A 153 -12.40 -32.72 -14.10
N MET A 154 -11.66 -32.78 -15.20
CA MET A 154 -11.48 -34.03 -15.98
C MET A 154 -10.60 -35.06 -15.25
N THR A 155 -9.59 -34.61 -14.50
CA THR A 155 -8.62 -35.48 -13.82
C THR A 155 -9.03 -35.87 -12.41
N GLY A 156 -10.11 -35.29 -11.87
CA GLY A 156 -10.59 -35.56 -10.51
C GLY A 156 -9.66 -35.04 -9.41
N GLN A 157 -8.60 -34.30 -9.74
CA GLN A 157 -7.68 -33.70 -8.78
C GLN A 157 -8.28 -32.40 -8.20
N ARG A 158 -9.28 -32.53 -7.32
CA ARG A 158 -9.75 -31.38 -6.53
C ARG A 158 -8.80 -31.13 -5.36
N THR A 159 -8.00 -30.07 -5.43
CA THR A 159 -7.32 -29.51 -4.27
C THR A 159 -8.35 -28.85 -3.35
N TRP A 160 -8.74 -29.55 -2.29
CA TRP A 160 -9.57 -28.99 -1.24
C TRP A 160 -8.76 -27.96 -0.44
N HIS A 161 -8.92 -26.68 -0.78
CA HIS A 161 -8.51 -25.62 0.13
C HIS A 161 -9.58 -25.51 1.22
N ALA A 162 -9.29 -26.05 2.40
CA ALA A 162 -10.12 -25.84 3.58
C ALA A 162 -10.23 -24.33 3.82
N VAL A 163 -11.39 -23.75 3.52
CA VAL A 163 -11.69 -22.36 3.86
C VAL A 163 -11.77 -22.32 5.39
N GLY A 164 -10.67 -21.92 6.03
CA GLY A 164 -10.59 -21.83 7.49
C GLY A 164 -11.77 -21.04 8.04
N GLY A 165 -12.61 -21.71 8.83
CA GLY A 165 -13.87 -21.15 9.32
C GLY A 165 -13.67 -19.86 10.12
N CYS A 166 -14.40 -18.82 9.73
CA CYS A 166 -14.42 -17.49 10.35
C CYS A 166 -15.20 -17.45 11.70
N ASN A 167 -15.31 -18.56 12.42
CA ASN A 167 -16.30 -18.67 13.51
C ASN A 167 -15.88 -18.07 14.86
N ARG A 168 -14.66 -17.52 15.02
CA ARG A 168 -14.19 -16.97 16.32
C ARG A 168 -13.90 -15.46 16.36
N ARG A 169 -14.19 -14.73 15.29
CA ARG A 169 -13.85 -13.29 15.22
C ARG A 169 -14.41 -12.48 16.40
N ARG A 170 -15.66 -12.73 16.81
CA ARG A 170 -16.29 -11.99 17.91
C ARG A 170 -15.65 -12.30 19.27
N THR A 171 -15.36 -13.57 19.56
CA THR A 171 -14.70 -13.98 20.80
C THR A 171 -13.27 -13.44 20.88
N ASP A 172 -12.55 -13.42 19.77
CA ASP A 172 -11.18 -12.90 19.72
C ASP A 172 -11.14 -11.37 19.91
N VAL A 173 -12.12 -10.65 19.35
CA VAL A 173 -12.26 -9.20 19.58
C VAL A 173 -12.57 -8.90 21.05
N ILE A 174 -13.45 -9.66 21.70
CA ILE A 174 -13.75 -9.47 23.13
C ILE A 174 -12.50 -9.71 23.99
N LYS A 175 -11.73 -10.78 23.71
CA LYS A 175 -10.46 -11.05 24.39
C LYS A 175 -9.42 -9.95 24.15
N LEU A 176 -9.36 -9.40 22.94
CA LEU A 176 -8.48 -8.29 22.64
C LEU A 176 -8.86 -7.05 23.45
N ILE A 177 -10.16 -6.70 23.48
CA ILE A 177 -10.65 -5.54 24.23
C ILE A 177 -10.36 -5.70 25.73
N SER A 178 -10.59 -6.88 26.29
CA SER A 178 -10.31 -7.12 27.72
C SER A 178 -8.83 -6.97 28.04
N HIS A 179 -7.93 -7.42 27.16
CA HIS A 179 -6.48 -7.21 27.31
C HIS A 179 -6.08 -5.74 27.18
N LEU A 180 -6.65 -5.01 26.22
CA LEU A 180 -6.37 -3.59 26.00
C LEU A 180 -6.82 -2.73 27.19
N GLN A 181 -7.98 -3.03 27.77
CA GLN A 181 -8.51 -2.34 28.95
C GLN A 181 -7.69 -2.66 30.20
N LYS A 182 -7.31 -3.93 30.39
CA LYS A 182 -6.50 -4.37 31.55
C LYS A 182 -5.15 -3.66 31.62
N GLU A 183 -4.48 -3.46 30.49
CA GLU A 183 -3.16 -2.81 30.42
C GLU A 183 -3.23 -1.28 30.28
N ASP A 184 -4.45 -0.73 30.14
CA ASP A 184 -4.72 0.70 29.95
C ASP A 184 -3.79 1.39 28.94
N LEU A 185 -3.71 0.82 27.73
CA LEU A 185 -2.69 1.15 26.72
C LEU A 185 -2.91 2.48 26.00
N PHE A 186 -4.07 3.11 26.15
CA PHE A 186 -4.43 4.35 25.44
C PHE A 186 -4.50 5.59 26.33
N ASN A 187 -4.50 5.41 27.65
CA ASN A 187 -4.31 6.49 28.59
C ASN A 187 -2.82 6.71 28.87
N TYR A 188 -2.45 7.94 29.21
CA TYR A 188 -1.06 8.31 29.48
C TYR A 188 -0.65 7.90 30.88
N HIS A 189 0.43 7.11 30.97
CA HIS A 189 1.10 6.80 32.24
C HIS A 189 2.61 6.92 32.05
N GLY A 190 3.25 7.79 32.84
CA GLY A 190 4.67 8.10 32.66
C GLY A 190 5.59 6.89 32.87
N GLY A 191 6.70 6.83 32.11
CA GLY A 191 7.79 5.87 32.31
C GLY A 191 7.50 4.42 31.88
N ARG A 192 6.32 4.12 31.31
CA ARG A 192 6.01 2.77 30.83
C ARG A 192 6.80 2.41 29.58
N THR A 193 7.39 1.21 29.59
CA THR A 193 8.15 0.67 28.45
C THR A 193 7.79 -0.79 28.17
N TYR A 194 7.93 -1.22 26.92
CA TYR A 194 7.88 -2.64 26.58
C TYR A 194 9.23 -3.30 26.84
N LYS A 195 9.23 -4.54 27.33
CA LYS A 195 10.48 -5.32 27.55
C LYS A 195 11.35 -5.38 26.30
N SER A 196 10.72 -5.60 25.14
CA SER A 196 11.39 -5.73 23.83
C SER A 196 11.75 -4.39 23.18
N PHE A 197 11.03 -3.30 23.50
CA PHE A 197 11.18 -1.99 22.85
C PHE A 197 11.18 -0.87 23.90
N LYS A 198 12.35 -0.67 24.54
CA LYS A 198 12.45 0.20 25.72
C LYS A 198 12.29 1.70 25.41
N LYS A 199 12.61 2.15 24.19
CA LYS A 199 12.61 3.58 23.82
C LYS A 199 11.91 3.82 22.47
N PHE A 200 10.73 3.23 22.30
CA PHE A 200 9.98 3.46 21.07
C PHE A 200 9.56 4.92 20.97
N THR A 201 9.86 5.54 19.82
CA THR A 201 9.44 6.89 19.47
C THR A 201 8.84 6.88 18.07
N LEU A 202 7.68 7.53 17.91
CA LEU A 202 7.09 7.71 16.60
C LEU A 202 7.85 8.83 15.89
N LYS A 203 8.56 8.49 14.81
CA LYS A 203 9.28 9.50 14.00
C LYS A 203 8.27 10.46 13.38
N SER A 204 8.21 11.69 13.89
CA SER A 204 7.46 12.80 13.32
C SER A 204 8.33 13.62 12.37
N CYS A 205 7.69 14.36 11.45
CA CYS A 205 8.40 15.29 10.58
C CYS A 205 8.85 16.50 11.40
N ASN A 206 10.09 16.47 11.91
CA ASN A 206 10.62 17.57 12.72
C ASN A 206 11.06 18.79 11.88
N SER A 207 11.23 18.65 10.56
CA SER A 207 11.77 19.69 9.68
C SER A 207 10.95 19.90 8.40
N ILE A 208 9.70 20.35 8.57
CA ILE A 208 8.81 20.71 7.45
C ILE A 208 9.48 21.68 6.47
N GLY A 209 10.24 22.67 6.97
CA GLY A 209 10.94 23.65 6.14
C GLY A 209 11.87 23.02 5.10
N SER A 210 12.69 22.05 5.51
CA SER A 210 13.61 21.34 4.60
C SER A 210 12.88 20.58 3.48
N MET A 211 11.71 20.01 3.80
CA MET A 211 10.87 19.31 2.84
C MET A 211 10.24 20.27 1.83
N LEU A 212 9.73 21.42 2.32
CA LEU A 212 9.15 22.46 1.47
C LEU A 212 10.16 23.02 0.47
N THR A 213 11.36 23.39 0.92
CA THR A 213 12.42 23.85 0.01
C THR A 213 12.76 22.80 -1.05
N LYS A 214 12.75 21.51 -0.69
CA LYS A 214 12.98 20.41 -1.63
C LYS A 214 11.85 20.28 -2.65
N ILE A 215 10.59 20.40 -2.22
CA ILE A 215 9.41 20.41 -3.10
C ILE A 215 9.50 21.57 -4.09
N GLU A 216 9.74 22.79 -3.61
CA GLU A 216 9.88 23.98 -4.46
C GLU A 216 10.97 23.82 -5.52
N ARG A 217 12.14 23.29 -5.11
CA ARG A 217 13.23 23.00 -6.04
C ARG A 217 12.82 22.00 -7.12
N LEU A 218 12.05 20.96 -6.76
CA LEU A 218 11.57 19.97 -7.72
C LEU A 218 10.50 20.56 -8.65
N SER A 219 9.59 21.39 -8.13
CA SER A 219 8.58 22.08 -8.95
C SER A 219 9.23 23.01 -9.98
N LYS A 220 10.22 23.83 -9.58
CA LYS A 220 10.99 24.68 -10.51
C LYS A 220 11.68 23.85 -11.62
N LYS A 221 12.16 22.64 -11.31
CA LYS A 221 12.75 21.73 -12.30
C LYS A 221 11.69 21.17 -13.27
N LEU A 222 10.48 20.89 -12.80
CA LEU A 222 9.38 20.46 -13.67
C LEU A 222 8.95 21.58 -14.61
N ASP A 223 8.82 22.80 -14.11
CA ASP A 223 8.44 23.96 -14.93
C ASP A 223 9.46 24.24 -16.04
N ARG A 224 10.76 24.09 -15.74
CA ARG A 224 11.82 24.19 -16.75
C ARG A 224 11.66 23.15 -17.86
N ARG A 225 11.30 21.91 -17.52
CA ARG A 225 11.10 20.83 -18.50
C ARG A 225 9.88 21.09 -19.38
N LYS A 226 8.79 21.62 -18.81
CA LYS A 226 7.58 21.98 -19.56
C LYS A 226 7.82 23.04 -20.63
N ARG A 227 8.83 23.91 -20.46
CA ARG A 227 9.16 24.94 -21.46
C ARG A 227 9.99 24.43 -22.64
N ILE A 228 10.55 23.23 -22.53
CA ILE A 228 11.43 22.63 -23.55
C ILE A 228 10.64 21.65 -24.44
N LEU A 229 9.49 21.16 -23.96
CA LEU A 229 8.54 20.30 -24.66
C LEU A 229 7.41 21.14 -25.25
#